data_AF-A0A9D1F0K9-F1
#
_entry.id   AF-A0A9D1F0K9-F1
#
_cell.length_a   1.000
_cell.length_b   1.000
_cell.length_c   1.000
_cell.angle_alpha   90.00
_cell.angle_beta   90.00
_cell.angle_gamma   90.00
#
_symmetry.space_group_name_H-M   'P 1'
#
loop_
_entity.id
_entity.type
_entity.pdbx_description
1 polymer ?
#
loop_
_entity_poly.entity_id
_entity_poly.type
_entity_poly.pdbx_seq_one_letter_code
_entity_poly.pdbx_strand_id
1 'polypeptide(L)'
;MYIYNNMINPPQYCRTQVQMPTPQRNYCIFDRNKVDFFVKRKEIALPYLSGILARSNDEQQITETLYIVDRMIDNGTKGIDKMYPVLSRFNMTNSPNIQTFLAGIYRKIQVPDAFGPLVAMLIRNSLNPQPSCFDPNEEVGGAILAYLSDRFKG
;
A
#
# COMPACT_ATOMS: atom_id res chain seq x y z
N MET A 1 -19.54 -6.21 -28.96
CA MET A 1 -19.23 -7.39 -28.13
C MET A 1 -17.98 -7.06 -27.33
N TYR A 2 -18.11 -6.84 -26.01
CA TYR A 2 -17.21 -7.31 -24.94
C TYR A 2 -17.87 -7.00 -23.58
N ILE A 3 -18.54 -8.04 -23.08
CA ILE A 3 -18.68 -8.56 -21.70
C ILE A 3 -18.90 -7.58 -20.55
N TYR A 4 -20.04 -7.80 -19.89
CA TYR A 4 -20.56 -7.14 -18.70
C TYR A 4 -19.52 -6.93 -17.58
N ASN A 5 -19.54 -5.70 -17.07
CA ASN A 5 -19.10 -5.30 -15.75
C ASN A 5 -19.52 -6.31 -14.67
N ASN A 6 -18.62 -7.20 -14.27
CA ASN A 6 -18.67 -7.77 -12.92
C ASN A 6 -18.26 -6.66 -11.96
N MET A 7 -19.21 -5.77 -11.65
CA MET A 7 -19.04 -4.77 -10.62
C MET A 7 -18.81 -5.51 -9.30
N ILE A 8 -17.57 -5.57 -8.85
CA ILE A 8 -17.25 -5.87 -7.46
C ILE A 8 -17.79 -4.69 -6.67
N ASN A 9 -19.08 -4.74 -6.34
CA ASN A 9 -19.66 -3.88 -5.34
C ASN A 9 -19.29 -4.52 -4.01
N PRO A 10 -18.38 -3.92 -3.22
CA PRO A 10 -18.32 -4.31 -1.82
C PRO A 10 -19.74 -4.15 -1.23
N PRO A 11 -20.16 -5.02 -0.30
CA PRO A 11 -21.34 -4.77 0.51
C PRO A 11 -21.34 -3.30 0.95
N GLN A 12 -22.53 -2.69 1.08
CA GLN A 12 -22.66 -1.38 1.72
C GLN A 12 -22.21 -1.51 3.17
N TYR A 13 -20.91 -1.57 3.38
CA TYR A 13 -20.30 -1.41 4.68
C TYR A 13 -20.44 0.06 4.99
N CYS A 14 -21.14 0.35 6.10
CA CYS A 14 -21.17 1.67 6.72
C CYS A 14 -19.78 2.27 6.58
N ARG A 15 -19.68 3.51 6.08
CA ARG A 15 -18.45 4.32 6.01
C ARG A 15 -17.69 4.21 7.34
N THR A 16 -16.89 3.17 7.50
CA THR A 16 -16.01 3.03 8.64
C THR A 16 -14.79 3.78 8.19
N GLN A 17 -14.70 5.02 8.64
CA GLN A 17 -13.52 5.84 8.39
C GLN A 17 -12.32 5.11 8.98
N VAL A 18 -11.27 4.94 8.19
CA VAL A 18 -9.99 4.45 8.68
C VAL A 18 -9.60 5.31 9.86
N GLN A 19 -9.35 4.69 11.01
CA GLN A 19 -8.84 5.45 12.13
C GLN A 19 -7.33 5.55 11.95
N MET A 20 -6.87 6.73 11.53
CA MET A 20 -5.45 7.03 11.40
C MET A 20 -4.71 6.94 12.75
N PRO A 21 -3.39 6.80 12.75
CA PRO A 21 -2.60 6.79 13.98
C PRO A 21 -2.80 8.09 14.77
N THR A 22 -2.68 8.00 16.09
CA THR A 22 -2.74 9.13 17.03
C THR A 22 -1.53 9.09 17.95
N PRO A 23 -1.23 10.15 18.71
CA PRO A 23 -0.10 10.13 19.65
C PRO A 23 -0.20 9.01 20.72
N GLN A 24 -1.40 8.50 20.98
CA GLN A 24 -1.66 7.39 21.91
C GLN A 24 -1.73 6.02 21.20
N ARG A 25 -1.71 5.98 19.87
CA ARG A 25 -1.84 4.77 19.05
C ARG A 25 -1.08 4.92 17.74
N ASN A 26 0.10 4.31 17.65
CA ASN A 26 0.98 4.37 16.47
C ASN A 26 0.57 3.43 15.32
N TYR A 27 -0.70 3.02 15.22
CA TYR A 27 -1.20 2.15 14.15
C TYR A 27 -2.60 2.55 13.68
N CYS A 28 -2.89 2.23 12.41
CA CYS A 28 -4.20 2.42 11.79
C CYS A 28 -5.19 1.32 12.22
N ILE A 29 -6.48 1.67 12.33
CA ILE A 29 -7.57 0.69 12.47
C ILE A 29 -8.39 0.68 11.18
N PHE A 30 -8.52 -0.50 10.59
CA PHE A 30 -9.24 -0.75 9.33
C PHE A 30 -10.48 -1.61 9.56
N ASP A 31 -11.47 -1.48 8.67
CA ASP A 31 -12.62 -2.38 8.63
C ASP A 31 -12.19 -3.78 8.19
N ARG A 32 -12.17 -4.72 9.15
CA ARG A 32 -11.78 -6.11 8.90
C ARG A 32 -12.71 -6.82 7.92
N ASN A 33 -14.01 -6.50 7.91
CA ASN A 33 -14.95 -7.15 6.99
C ASN A 33 -14.66 -6.76 5.54
N LYS A 34 -14.32 -5.49 5.32
CA LYS A 34 -13.90 -4.98 4.02
C LYS A 34 -12.57 -5.59 3.58
N VAL A 35 -11.59 -5.67 4.48
CA VAL A 35 -10.29 -6.28 4.19
C VAL A 35 -10.47 -7.75 3.80
N ASP A 36 -11.18 -8.52 4.62
CA ASP A 36 -11.45 -9.94 4.36
C ASP A 36 -12.22 -10.16 3.06
N PHE A 37 -13.15 -9.26 2.72
CA PHE A 37 -13.90 -9.31 1.47
C PHE A 37 -12.99 -9.28 0.23
N PHE A 38 -11.98 -8.41 0.21
CA PHE A 38 -11.05 -8.31 -0.90
C PHE A 38 -9.99 -9.41 -0.88
N VAL A 39 -9.44 -9.74 0.31
CA VAL A 39 -8.46 -10.83 0.46
C VAL A 39 -9.03 -12.16 -0.05
N LYS A 40 -10.27 -12.51 0.31
CA LYS A 40 -10.93 -13.75 -0.16
C LYS A 40 -11.14 -13.80 -1.68
N ARG A 41 -11.16 -12.66 -2.37
CA ARG A 41 -11.35 -12.55 -3.83
C ARG A 41 -10.04 -12.60 -4.61
N LYS A 42 -8.90 -12.47 -3.94
CA LYS A 42 -7.56 -12.57 -4.54
C LYS A 42 -7.45 -11.73 -5.83
N GLU A 43 -6.97 -12.32 -6.92
CA GLU A 43 -6.65 -11.64 -8.19
C GLU A 43 -7.86 -10.90 -8.79
N ILE A 44 -9.07 -11.39 -8.54
CA ILE A 44 -10.32 -10.80 -9.05
C ILE A 44 -10.51 -9.38 -8.51
N ALA A 45 -10.04 -9.09 -7.29
CA ALA A 45 -10.18 -7.77 -6.67
C ALA A 45 -9.20 -6.72 -7.21
N LEU A 46 -8.10 -7.11 -7.86
CA LEU A 46 -7.01 -6.20 -8.21
C LEU A 46 -7.43 -5.07 -9.16
N PRO A 47 -8.24 -5.29 -10.22
CA PRO A 47 -8.69 -4.20 -11.08
C PRO A 47 -9.49 -3.12 -10.33
N TYR A 48 -10.28 -3.52 -9.33
CA TYR A 48 -11.05 -2.60 -8.52
C TYR A 48 -10.15 -1.76 -7.60
N LEU A 49 -9.22 -2.40 -6.90
CA LEU A 49 -8.26 -1.72 -6.01
C LEU A 49 -7.34 -0.79 -6.80
N SER A 50 -6.84 -1.22 -7.97
CA SER A 50 -6.11 -0.37 -8.90
C SER A 50 -6.94 0.83 -9.35
N GLY A 51 -8.24 0.64 -9.61
CA GLY A 51 -9.15 1.73 -9.93
C GLY A 51 -9.27 2.78 -8.82
N ILE A 52 -9.30 2.35 -7.56
CA ILE A 52 -9.29 3.28 -6.41
C ILE A 52 -7.97 4.03 -6.36
N LEU A 53 -6.84 3.32 -6.39
CA LEU A 53 -5.50 3.91 -6.31
C LEU A 53 -5.20 4.86 -7.48
N ALA A 54 -5.74 4.61 -8.67
CA ALA A 54 -5.54 5.47 -9.83
C ALA A 54 -6.26 6.82 -9.71
N ARG A 55 -7.37 6.89 -8.97
CA ARG A 55 -8.26 8.07 -8.96
C ARG A 55 -8.34 8.80 -7.63
N SER A 56 -8.05 8.12 -6.52
CA SER A 56 -8.23 8.71 -5.19
C SER A 56 -7.16 9.74 -4.86
N ASN A 57 -7.55 10.82 -4.20
CA ASN A 57 -6.66 11.77 -3.52
C ASN A 57 -6.90 11.79 -2.00
N ASP A 58 -7.79 10.93 -1.50
CA ASP A 58 -8.14 10.86 -0.09
C ASP A 58 -7.17 9.93 0.65
N GLU A 59 -6.41 10.48 1.61
CA GLU A 59 -5.36 9.74 2.32
C GLU A 59 -5.91 8.48 3.00
N GLN A 60 -7.12 8.56 3.58
CA GLN A 60 -7.74 7.42 4.27
C GLN A 60 -8.06 6.29 3.31
N GLN A 61 -8.70 6.61 2.19
CA GLN A 61 -9.02 5.63 1.16
C GLN A 61 -7.76 5.02 0.52
N ILE A 62 -6.72 5.82 0.27
CA ILE A 62 -5.45 5.31 -0.27
C ILE A 62 -4.80 4.36 0.74
N THR A 63 -4.68 4.78 2.00
CA THR A 63 -4.06 3.99 3.07
C THR A 63 -4.79 2.68 3.30
N GLU A 64 -6.12 2.68 3.31
CA GLU A 64 -6.92 1.45 3.40
C GLU A 64 -6.67 0.52 2.22
N THR A 65 -6.62 1.08 1.01
CA THR A 65 -6.45 0.30 -0.22
C THR A 65 -5.06 -0.32 -0.27
N LEU A 66 -4.01 0.41 0.15
CA LEU A 66 -2.66 -0.12 0.29
C LEU A 66 -2.60 -1.21 1.36
N TYR A 67 -3.25 -1.01 2.51
CA TYR A 67 -3.33 -2.05 3.54
C TYR A 67 -4.02 -3.33 3.03
N ILE A 68 -5.12 -3.21 2.28
CA ILE A 68 -5.79 -4.35 1.65
C ILE A 68 -4.82 -5.08 0.69
N VAL A 69 -4.12 -4.35 -0.17
CA VAL A 69 -3.13 -4.91 -1.10
C VAL A 69 -2.02 -5.64 -0.34
N ASP A 70 -1.50 -5.06 0.73
CA ASP A 70 -0.48 -5.69 1.59
C ASP A 70 -0.95 -7.03 2.16
N ARG A 71 -2.19 -7.06 2.70
CA ARG A 71 -2.81 -8.29 3.21
C ARG A 71 -3.09 -9.32 2.12
N MET A 72 -3.38 -8.88 0.89
CA MET A 72 -3.54 -9.76 -0.26
C MET A 72 -2.22 -10.43 -0.65
N ILE A 73 -1.09 -9.73 -0.55
CA ILE A 73 0.26 -10.31 -0.75
C ILE A 73 0.53 -11.39 0.31
N ASP A 74 0.27 -11.08 1.58
CA ASP A 74 0.43 -12.05 2.69
C ASP A 74 -0.45 -13.30 2.51
N ASN A 75 -1.61 -13.15 1.85
CA ASN A 75 -2.50 -14.26 1.53
C ASN A 75 -2.12 -15.03 0.24
N GLY A 76 -1.00 -14.66 -0.39
CA GLY A 76 -0.48 -15.34 -1.57
C GLY A 76 -1.17 -14.96 -2.88
N THR A 77 -1.85 -13.81 -2.94
CA THR A 77 -2.42 -13.27 -4.18
C THR A 77 -1.30 -12.98 -5.18
N LYS A 78 -1.49 -13.40 -6.44
CA LYS A 78 -0.52 -13.22 -7.52
C LYS A 78 -0.78 -11.95 -8.32
N GLY A 79 0.23 -11.47 -9.04
CA GLY A 79 0.08 -10.33 -9.96
C GLY A 79 0.04 -8.95 -9.28
N ILE A 80 0.33 -8.85 -7.98
CA ILE A 80 0.43 -7.56 -7.27
C ILE A 80 1.61 -6.74 -7.79
N ASP A 81 2.69 -7.40 -8.25
CA ASP A 81 3.82 -6.78 -8.96
C ASP A 81 3.37 -5.92 -10.15
N LYS A 82 2.34 -6.37 -10.88
CA LYS A 82 1.75 -5.65 -12.02
C LYS A 82 0.98 -4.40 -11.61
N MET A 83 0.73 -4.20 -10.31
CA MET A 83 0.16 -2.96 -9.78
C MET A 83 1.21 -1.84 -9.62
N TYR A 84 2.50 -2.11 -9.85
CA TYR A 84 3.53 -1.07 -9.72
C TYR A 84 3.21 0.24 -10.46
N PRO A 85 2.70 0.25 -11.71
CA PRO A 85 2.36 1.49 -12.40
C PRO A 85 1.32 2.37 -11.69
N VAL A 86 0.39 1.79 -10.93
CA VAL A 86 -0.58 2.56 -10.15
C VAL A 86 -0.03 2.93 -8.76
N LEU A 87 0.77 2.06 -8.16
CA LEU A 87 1.45 2.31 -6.89
C LEU A 87 2.46 3.46 -7.01
N SER A 88 3.19 3.54 -8.13
CA SER A 88 4.25 4.53 -8.36
C SER A 88 3.76 5.97 -8.35
N ARG A 89 2.45 6.20 -8.54
CA ARG A 89 1.81 7.51 -8.35
C ARG A 89 2.07 8.10 -6.96
N PHE A 90 2.26 7.24 -5.96
CA PHE A 90 2.48 7.64 -4.57
C PHE A 90 3.97 7.73 -4.20
N ASN A 91 4.89 7.49 -5.14
CA ASN A 91 6.33 7.54 -4.88
C ASN A 91 6.81 8.86 -4.28
N MET A 92 6.08 9.94 -4.58
CA MET A 92 6.43 11.29 -4.14
C MET A 92 5.56 11.81 -3.00
N THR A 93 4.76 10.96 -2.35
CA THR A 93 3.87 11.36 -1.26
C THR A 93 4.62 11.88 -0.02
N ASN A 94 4.02 12.81 0.70
CA ASN A 94 4.48 13.28 2.01
C ASN A 94 3.72 12.62 3.17
N SER A 95 2.71 11.79 2.89
CA SER A 95 1.95 11.11 3.94
C SER A 95 2.79 9.97 4.54
N PRO A 96 3.07 9.99 5.86
CA PRO A 96 3.80 8.92 6.52
C PRO A 96 3.03 7.59 6.47
N ASN A 97 1.68 7.65 6.51
CA ASN A 97 0.83 6.47 6.41
C ASN A 97 0.98 5.79 5.04
N ILE A 98 0.87 6.58 3.96
CA ILE A 98 1.01 6.06 2.59
C ILE A 98 2.44 5.52 2.38
N GLN A 99 3.47 6.25 2.81
CA GLN A 99 4.86 5.79 2.67
C GLN A 99 5.09 4.45 3.35
N THR A 100 4.56 4.27 4.57
CA THR A 100 4.70 3.01 5.34
C THR A 100 4.12 1.83 4.59
N PHE A 101 2.85 1.88 4.19
CA PHE A 101 2.22 0.74 3.50
C PHE A 101 2.78 0.53 2.09
N LEU A 102 3.14 1.60 1.39
CA LEU A 102 3.76 1.50 0.07
C LEU A 102 5.13 0.83 0.15
N ALA A 103 5.95 1.19 1.14
CA ALA A 103 7.25 0.57 1.36
C ALA A 103 7.12 -0.92 1.72
N GLY A 104 6.15 -1.28 2.57
CA GLY A 104 5.84 -2.67 2.89
C GLY A 104 5.45 -3.49 1.65
N ILE A 105 4.62 -2.93 0.77
CA ILE A 105 4.27 -3.57 -0.51
C ILE A 105 5.52 -3.74 -1.38
N TYR A 106 6.33 -2.69 -1.56
CA TYR A 106 7.55 -2.74 -2.37
C TYR A 106 8.54 -3.78 -1.85
N ARG A 107 8.73 -3.85 -0.52
CA ARG A 107 9.53 -4.88 0.14
C ARG A 107 9.08 -6.30 -0.19
N LYS A 108 7.77 -6.53 -0.34
CA LYS A 108 7.22 -7.87 -0.61
C LYS A 108 7.20 -8.24 -2.09
N ILE A 109 6.92 -7.27 -2.98
CA ILE A 109 6.84 -7.55 -4.43
C ILE A 109 8.19 -7.52 -5.14
N GLN A 110 9.20 -6.84 -4.57
CA GLN A 110 10.57 -6.78 -5.09
C GLN A 110 10.67 -6.36 -6.58
N VAL A 111 9.77 -5.48 -7.04
CA VAL A 111 9.85 -4.89 -8.39
C VAL A 111 11.09 -3.99 -8.46
N PRO A 112 12.06 -4.19 -9.38
CA PRO A 112 13.32 -3.44 -9.40
C PRO A 112 13.14 -1.91 -9.43
N ASP A 113 12.15 -1.44 -10.20
CA ASP A 113 11.88 -0.01 -10.38
C ASP A 113 11.46 0.71 -9.09
N ALA A 114 10.99 -0.02 -8.07
CA ALA A 114 10.61 0.56 -6.78
C ALA A 114 11.80 0.88 -5.87
N PHE A 115 13.01 0.38 -6.16
CA PHE A 115 14.19 0.64 -5.33
C PHE A 115 14.58 2.12 -5.29
N GLY A 116 14.68 2.76 -6.45
CA GLY A 116 15.00 4.20 -6.56
C GLY A 116 14.02 5.09 -5.78
N PRO A 117 12.70 4.90 -5.94
CA PRO A 117 11.68 5.56 -5.13
C PRO A 117 11.84 5.41 -3.62
N LEU A 118 12.16 4.21 -3.12
CA LEU A 118 12.39 4.01 -1.68
C LEU A 118 13.57 4.84 -1.17
N VAL A 119 14.68 4.85 -1.92
CA VAL A 119 15.86 5.68 -1.58
C VAL A 119 15.48 7.17 -1.60
N ALA A 120 14.73 7.61 -2.61
CA ALA A 120 14.28 8.99 -2.71
C ALA A 120 13.36 9.39 -1.54
N MET A 121 12.45 8.50 -1.11
CA MET A 121 11.61 8.72 0.08
C MET A 121 12.46 8.92 1.33
N LEU A 122 13.43 8.03 1.58
CA LEU A 122 14.31 8.10 2.75
C LEU A 122 15.12 9.41 2.79
N ILE A 123 15.70 9.81 1.65
CA ILE A 123 16.45 11.07 1.53
C ILE A 123 15.53 12.26 1.82
N ARG A 124 14.34 12.29 1.25
CA ARG A 124 13.38 13.38 1.46
C ARG A 124 12.94 13.51 2.91
N ASN A 125 12.64 12.38 3.55
CA ASN A 125 12.27 12.36 4.96
C ASN A 125 13.42 12.82 5.86
N SER A 126 14.66 12.50 5.49
CA SER A 126 15.85 12.96 6.22
C SER A 126 16.08 14.46 6.06
N LEU A 127 15.85 15.01 4.87
CA LEU A 127 15.99 16.44 4.60
C LEU A 127 14.83 17.26 5.18
N ASN A 128 13.63 16.70 5.23
CA ASN A 128 12.42 17.36 5.71
C ASN A 128 11.62 16.46 6.66
N PRO A 129 12.10 16.25 7.90
CA PRO A 129 11.43 15.39 8.87
C PRO A 129 9.99 15.84 9.10
N GLN A 130 9.03 14.92 8.95
CA GLN A 130 7.62 15.21 9.18
C GLN A 130 7.20 14.66 10.55
N PRO A 131 6.50 15.46 11.39
CA PRO A 131 5.87 14.96 12.60
C PRO A 131 4.91 13.82 12.24
N SER A 132 5.11 12.65 12.83
CA SER A 132 4.30 11.47 12.57
C SER A 132 4.17 10.65 13.85
N CYS A 133 3.04 9.96 14.01
CA CYS A 133 2.85 9.03 15.12
C CYS A 133 3.57 7.69 14.88
N PHE A 134 3.97 7.45 13.63
CA PHE A 134 4.73 6.29 13.18
C PHE A 134 5.78 6.79 12.19
N ASP A 135 7.06 6.46 12.42
CA ASP A 135 8.15 6.89 11.55
C ASP A 135 8.20 6.02 10.28
N PRO A 136 7.83 6.58 9.10
CA PRO A 136 7.84 5.80 7.86
C PRO A 136 9.25 5.32 7.46
N ASN A 137 10.32 5.93 8.00
CA ASN A 137 11.69 5.56 7.67
C ASN A 137 12.07 4.16 8.14
N GLU A 138 11.40 3.63 9.16
CA GLU A 138 11.64 2.26 9.64
C GLU A 138 11.26 1.25 8.54
N GLU A 139 10.04 1.34 8.00
CA GLU A 139 9.58 0.43 6.95
C GLU A 139 10.28 0.71 5.61
N VAL A 140 10.52 1.98 5.26
CA VAL A 140 11.27 2.36 4.04
C VAL A 140 12.70 1.81 4.10
N GLY A 141 13.41 2.00 5.21
CA GLY A 141 14.75 1.47 5.41
C GLY A 141 14.78 -0.06 5.38
N GLY A 142 13.83 -0.71 6.05
CA GLY A 142 13.66 -2.17 6.01
C GLY A 142 13.41 -2.69 4.58
N ALA A 143 12.63 -1.97 3.78
CA ALA A 143 12.40 -2.29 2.37
C ALA A 143 13.70 -2.20 1.56
N ILE A 144 14.46 -1.11 1.68
CA ILE A 144 15.76 -0.94 1.01
C ILE A 144 16.71 -2.09 1.36
N LEU A 145 16.82 -2.43 2.65
CA LEU A 145 17.67 -3.52 3.12
C LEU A 145 17.24 -4.87 2.55
N ALA A 146 15.94 -5.13 2.40
CA ALA A 146 15.44 -6.34 1.77
C ALA A 146 15.84 -6.43 0.28
N TYR A 147 15.73 -5.34 -0.47
CA TYR A 147 16.20 -5.27 -1.86
C TYR A 147 17.70 -5.55 -1.99
N LEU A 148 18.50 -5.00 -1.08
CA LEU A 148 19.94 -5.28 -1.05
C LEU A 148 20.21 -6.74 -0.69
N SER A 149 19.57 -7.25 0.37
CA SER A 149 19.77 -8.61 0.84
C SER A 149 19.41 -9.65 -0.22
N ASP A 150 18.27 -9.50 -0.89
CA ASP A 150 17.84 -10.44 -1.94
C ASP A 150 18.83 -10.50 -3.11
N ARG A 151 19.52 -9.40 -3.41
CA ARG A 151 20.60 -9.37 -4.41
C ARG A 151 21.82 -10.19 -4.01
N PHE A 152 22.06 -10.39 -2.71
CA PHE A 152 23.23 -11.10 -2.18
C PHE A 152 22.95 -12.56 -1.79
N LYS A 153 21.69 -13.03 -1.86
CA LYS A 153 21.31 -14.44 -1.61
C LYS A 153 21.61 -15.38 -2.79
N GLY A 154 22.68 -15.09 -3.54
CA GLY A 154 23.13 -15.90 -4.68
C GLY A 154 23.30 -17.38 -4.34
#